data_AF-A0A7Y0X4A1-F1
#
_entry.id   AF-A0A7Y0X4A1-F1
#
_cell.length_a   1.000
_cell.length_b   1.000
_cell.length_c   1.000
_cell.angle_alpha   90.00
_cell.angle_beta   90.00
_cell.angle_gamma   90.00
#
_symmetry.space_group_name_H-M   'P 1'
#
loop_
_entity.id
_entity.type
_entity.pdbx_description
1 polymer ?
#
loop_
_entity_poly.entity_id
_entity_poly.type
_entity_poly.pdbx_seq_one_letter_code
_entity_poly.pdbx_strand_id
1 'polypeptide(L)'
;LLKPLAGQFEQQSNVATLEDLGLAMSMESLDISAVRQWLKEQQAESVKYPDVAQAIVHWVLQGAWDSQAELSKQLWEQVDFPSYVSNI
;
A
#
# COMPACT_ATOMS: atom_id res chain seq x y z
N LEU A 1 2.19 -1.11 11.17
CA LEU A 1 3.07 -0.14 11.84
C LEU A 1 4.24 0.23 10.92
N LEU A 2 4.46 1.52 10.70
CA LEU A 2 5.45 2.07 9.76
C LEU A 2 6.33 3.10 10.47
N LYS A 3 7.62 3.15 10.10
CA LYS A 3 8.54 4.22 10.51
C LYS A 3 9.14 4.84 9.25
N PRO A 4 8.64 5.99 8.77
CA PRO A 4 9.20 6.63 7.59
C PRO A 4 10.64 7.09 7.87
N LEU A 5 11.50 7.00 6.86
CA LEU A 5 12.86 7.51 6.92
C LEU A 5 12.86 9.05 6.84
N ALA A 6 13.68 9.68 7.67
CA ALA A 6 13.83 11.13 7.66
C ALA A 6 14.37 11.61 6.30
N GLY A 7 13.76 12.66 5.75
CA GLY A 7 14.14 13.25 4.45
C GLY A 7 13.60 12.52 3.23
N GLN A 8 12.77 11.48 3.40
CA GLN A 8 12.12 10.77 2.29
C GLN A 8 10.64 11.19 2.19
N PHE A 9 10.37 12.20 1.36
CA PHE A 9 9.02 12.73 1.15
C PHE A 9 8.02 11.64 0.73
N GLU A 10 8.41 10.77 -0.22
CA GLU A 10 7.55 9.67 -0.69
C GLU A 10 7.13 8.70 0.42
N GLN A 11 8.02 8.43 1.38
CA GLN A 11 7.67 7.56 2.50
C GLN A 11 6.69 8.22 3.47
N GLN A 12 6.81 9.54 3.66
CA GLN A 12 5.86 10.30 4.47
C GLN A 12 4.48 10.35 3.81
N SER A 13 4.44 10.55 2.48
CA SER A 13 3.20 10.52 1.71
C SER A 13 2.52 9.15 1.78
N ASN A 14 3.28 8.06 1.56
CA ASN A 14 2.75 6.69 1.66
C ASN A 14 2.21 6.37 3.05
N VAL A 15 2.90 6.79 4.11
CA VAL A 15 2.45 6.60 5.49
C VAL A 15 1.12 7.33 5.72
N ALA A 16 1.03 8.60 5.32
CA ALA A 16 -0.21 9.37 5.46
C ALA A 16 -1.38 8.71 4.73
N THR A 17 -1.18 8.27 3.48
CA THR A 17 -2.23 7.56 2.73
C THR A 17 -2.65 6.26 3.42
N LEU A 18 -1.70 5.49 3.95
CA LEU A 18 -2.02 4.24 4.65
C LEU A 18 -2.71 4.46 6.00
N GLU A 19 -2.41 5.56 6.70
CA GLU A 19 -3.14 5.97 7.91
C GLU A 19 -4.57 6.42 7.58
N ASP A 20 -4.75 7.23 6.52
CA ASP A 20 -6.07 7.68 6.07
C ASP A 20 -6.97 6.51 5.63
N LEU A 21 -6.38 5.47 5.02
CA LEU A 21 -7.08 4.23 4.66
C LEU A 21 -7.31 3.29 5.84
N GLY A 22 -6.80 3.60 7.05
CA GLY A 22 -6.87 2.72 8.21
C GLY A 22 -6.05 1.43 8.05
N LEU A 23 -5.09 1.41 7.12
CA LEU A 23 -4.24 0.26 6.80
C LEU A 23 -2.93 0.25 7.59
N ALA A 24 -2.54 1.39 8.18
CA ALA A 24 -1.31 1.49 8.94
C ALA A 24 -1.43 2.42 10.15
N MET A 25 -0.42 2.30 11.02
CA MET A 25 -0.09 3.25 12.07
C MET A 25 1.35 3.71 11.82
N SER A 26 1.66 4.97 12.07
CA SER A 26 3.03 5.49 11.99
C SER A 26 3.71 5.60 13.35
N MET A 27 5.05 5.66 13.33
CA MET A 27 5.88 6.10 14.44
C MET A 27 6.97 7.05 13.93
N GLU A 28 7.26 8.10 14.67
CA GLU A 28 8.35 9.03 14.33
C GLU A 28 9.73 8.46 14.71
N SER A 29 9.81 7.79 15.86
CA SER A 29 11.01 7.14 16.39
C SER A 29 10.71 5.70 16.75
N LEU A 30 11.75 4.85 16.86
CA LEU A 30 11.55 3.44 17.20
C LEU A 30 11.14 3.33 18.68
N ASP A 31 9.83 3.28 18.93
CA ASP A 31 9.24 3.16 20.26
C ASP A 31 8.84 1.71 20.56
N ILE A 32 9.49 1.12 21.56
CA ILE A 32 9.23 -0.26 22.03
C ILE A 32 7.78 -0.42 22.49
N SER A 33 7.19 0.61 23.08
CA SER A 33 5.80 0.59 23.56
C SER A 33 4.82 0.53 22.38
N ALA A 34 5.05 1.34 21.35
CA ALA A 34 4.26 1.32 20.11
C ALA A 34 4.36 -0.04 19.40
N VAL A 35 5.57 -0.61 19.32
CA VAL A 35 5.77 -1.96 18.75
C VAL A 35 5.01 -3.02 19.56
N ARG A 36 5.08 -2.98 20.89
CA ARG A 36 4.35 -3.93 21.75
C ARG A 36 2.84 -3.80 21.64
N GLN A 37 2.33 -2.58 21.49
CA GLN A 37 0.90 -2.35 21.30
C GLN A 37 0.45 -2.93 19.96
N TRP A 38 1.15 -2.60 18.88
CA TRP A 38 0.84 -3.12 17.54
C TRP A 38 0.90 -4.65 17.47
N LEU A 39 1.88 -5.29 18.13
CA LEU A 39 1.96 -6.75 18.21
C LEU A 39 0.78 -7.41 18.94
N LYS A 40 0.02 -6.67 19.74
CA LYS A 40 -1.17 -7.16 20.45
C LYS A 40 -2.48 -6.90 19.70
N GLU A 41 -2.46 -6.09 18.65
CA GLU A 41 -3.64 -5.80 17.85
C GLU A 41 -4.10 -7.06 17.11
N GLN A 42 -5.40 -7.13 16.81
CA GLN A 42 -5.92 -8.20 15.98
C GLN A 42 -5.26 -8.14 14.61
N GLN A 43 -5.03 -9.32 14.03
CA GLN A 43 -4.38 -9.44 12.73
C GLN A 43 -5.20 -8.66 11.70
N ALA A 44 -4.61 -7.61 11.13
CA ALA A 44 -5.25 -6.82 10.08
C ALA A 44 -5.57 -7.72 8.89
N GLU A 45 -6.68 -7.44 8.22
CA GLU A 45 -6.96 -8.07 6.93
C GLU A 45 -5.90 -7.60 5.91
N SER A 46 -5.40 -8.51 5.10
CA SER A 46 -4.39 -8.19 4.09
C SER A 46 -5.05 -7.61 2.85
N VAL A 47 -4.49 -6.53 2.31
CA VAL A 47 -4.75 -6.14 0.92
C VAL A 47 -4.19 -7.23 0.01
N LYS A 48 -4.97 -7.75 -0.93
CA LYS A 48 -4.48 -8.69 -1.95
C LYS A 48 -4.35 -7.97 -3.28
N TYR A 49 -3.12 -7.90 -3.75
CA TYR A 49 -2.81 -7.34 -5.06
C TYR A 49 -2.86 -8.46 -6.12
N PRO A 50 -3.27 -8.15 -7.36
CA PRO A 50 -3.10 -9.06 -8.49
C PRO A 50 -1.60 -9.28 -8.77
N ASP A 51 -1.28 -10.17 -9.72
CA ASP A 51 0.10 -10.33 -10.20
C ASP A 51 0.54 -9.11 -11.05
N VAL A 52 0.90 -8.03 -10.34
CA VAL A 52 1.37 -6.77 -10.93
C VAL A 52 2.63 -6.99 -11.76
N ALA A 53 3.52 -7.87 -11.32
CA ALA A 53 4.77 -8.15 -12.02
C ALA A 53 4.51 -8.77 -13.40
N GLN A 54 3.64 -9.77 -13.46
CA GLN A 54 3.27 -10.41 -14.73
C GLN A 54 2.55 -9.43 -15.66
N ALA A 55 1.66 -8.58 -15.13
CA ALA A 55 0.94 -7.58 -15.93
C ALA A 55 1.89 -6.53 -16.53
N ILE A 56 2.85 -6.03 -15.75
CA ILE A 56 3.87 -5.09 -16.24
C ILE A 56 4.73 -5.73 -17.32
N VAL A 57 5.16 -6.99 -17.15
CA VAL A 57 5.93 -7.72 -18.17
C VAL A 57 5.16 -7.82 -19.49
N HIS A 58 3.87 -8.18 -19.44
CA HIS A 58 3.05 -8.23 -20.65
C HIS A 58 2.90 -6.86 -21.32
N TRP A 59 2.66 -5.82 -20.54
CA TRP A 59 2.53 -4.46 -21.04
C TRP A 59 3.81 -3.96 -21.74
N VAL A 60 4.97 -4.21 -21.12
CA VAL A 60 6.29 -3.90 -21.70
C VAL A 60 6.52 -4.64 -23.01
N LEU A 61 6.21 -5.94 -23.06
CA LEU A 61 6.39 -6.77 -24.26
C LEU A 61 5.45 -6.38 -25.41
N GLN A 62 4.25 -5.89 -25.10
CA GLN A 62 3.30 -5.38 -26.08
C GLN A 62 3.73 -4.04 -26.71
N GLY A 63 4.68 -3.33 -26.08
CA GLY A 63 5.13 -2.02 -26.54
C GLY A 63 4.05 -0.93 -26.46
N ALA A 64 3.02 -1.15 -25.64
CA ALA A 64 1.86 -0.27 -25.52
C ALA A 64 2.10 0.87 -24.51
N TRP A 65 3.20 1.62 -24.66
CA TRP A 65 3.67 2.59 -23.66
C TRP A 65 2.68 3.71 -23.32
N ASP A 66 1.76 4.03 -24.25
CA ASP A 66 0.72 5.05 -24.06
C ASP A 66 -0.46 4.57 -23.20
N SER A 67 -0.56 3.26 -22.91
CA SER A 67 -1.69 2.66 -22.18
C SER A 67 -1.46 2.53 -20.67
N GLN A 68 -0.45 3.21 -20.11
CA GLN A 68 -0.13 3.15 -18.67
C GLN A 68 -1.34 3.42 -17.76
N ALA A 69 -2.18 4.40 -18.12
CA ALA A 69 -3.37 4.73 -17.35
C ALA A 69 -4.39 3.58 -17.32
N GLU A 70 -4.54 2.87 -18.44
CA GLU A 70 -5.43 1.71 -18.55
C GLU A 70 -4.89 0.51 -17.76
N LEU A 71 -3.59 0.24 -17.87
CA LEU A 71 -2.92 -0.80 -17.06
C LEU A 71 -3.13 -0.53 -15.56
N SER A 72 -2.89 0.71 -15.13
CA SER A 72 -3.06 1.12 -13.74
C SER A 72 -4.50 0.88 -13.27
N LYS A 73 -5.48 1.34 -14.05
CA LYS A 73 -6.90 1.16 -13.72
C LYS A 73 -7.27 -0.32 -13.59
N GLN A 74 -6.88 -1.14 -14.56
CA GLN A 74 -7.16 -2.59 -14.56
C GLN A 74 -6.53 -3.31 -13.35
N LEU A 75 -5.33 -2.91 -12.94
CA LEU A 75 -4.68 -3.49 -11.77
C LEU A 75 -5.36 -3.10 -10.48
N TRP A 76 -5.76 -1.83 -10.32
CA TRP A 76 -6.45 -1.35 -9.14
C TRP A 76 -7.86 -1.96 -8.98
N GLU A 77 -8.59 -2.18 -10.07
CA GLU A 77 -9.90 -2.85 -10.05
C GLU A 77 -9.83 -4.30 -9.55
N GLN A 78 -8.65 -4.93 -9.56
CA GLN A 78 -8.43 -6.29 -9.10
C GLN A 78 -7.89 -6.37 -7.65
N VAL A 79 -7.67 -5.23 -7.00
CA VAL A 79 -7.18 -5.20 -5.61
C VAL A 79 -8.33 -5.52 -4.65
N ASP A 80 -8.14 -6.55 -3.84
CA ASP A 80 -9.06 -6.93 -2.76
C ASP A 80 -8.63 -6.21 -1.49
N PHE A 81 -9.41 -5.21 -1.07
CA PHE A 81 -9.13 -4.42 0.12
C PHE A 81 -9.85 -4.99 1.36
N PRO A 82 -9.28 -4.78 2.56
CA PRO A 82 -9.95 -5.08 3.82
C PRO A 82 -11.35 -4.49 3.95
N SER A 83 -12.22 -5.20 4.65
CA SER A 83 -13.63 -4.84 4.87
C SER A 83 -13.86 -3.45 5.48
N TYR A 84 -12.88 -2.93 6.22
CA TYR A 84 -12.93 -1.63 6.88
C TYR A 84 -12.45 -0.46 6.02
N VAL A 85 -11.90 -0.70 4.82
CA VAL A 85 -11.51 0.38 3.90
C VAL A 85 -12.75 0.78 3.08
N SER A 86 -13.36 1.92 3.42
CA SER A 86 -14.70 2.26 2.93
C SER A 86 -14.75 3.25 1.75
N ASN A 87 -13.63 3.73 1.21
CA ASN A 87 -13.61 4.65 0.06
C ASN A 87 -12.30 4.56 -0.72
N ILE A 88 -12.29 3.87 -1.86
CA ILE A 88 -11.15 3.81 -2.80
C ILE A 88 -11.70 4.04 -4.21
#